data_AF-A0A7D5ZDE9-F1
#
_entry.id   AF-A0A7D5ZDE9-F1
#
_cell.length_a   1.000
_cell.length_b   1.000
_cell.length_c   1.000
_cell.angle_alpha   90.00
_cell.angle_beta   90.00
_cell.angle_gamma   90.00
#
_symmetry.space_group_name_H-M   'P 1'
#
loop_
_entity.id
_entity.type
_entity.pdbx_description
1 polymer ?
#
loop_
_entity_poly.entity_id
_entity_poly.type
_entity_poly.pdbx_seq_one_letter_code
_entity_poly.pdbx_strand_id
1 'polypeptide(L)'
;MLAHAETNMRCGNYIIGAGNTRDEIVSRCGEPADKRTSTLPSTYRNRHGEIVVDSSKPAQEISEWVYNFGSDKLMMQLRFVDGQLQDVKTLGYGY
;
A
#
# COMPACT_ATOMS: atom_id res chain seq x y z
N MET A 1 -15.57 9.34 -11.01
CA MET A 1 -15.07 7.96 -11.14
C MET A 1 -14.43 7.61 -9.81
N LEU A 2 -15.08 6.80 -8.98
CA LEU A 2 -14.57 6.44 -7.65
C LEU A 2 -13.39 5.49 -7.84
N ALA A 3 -12.21 5.87 -7.40
CA ALA A 3 -11.11 4.92 -7.26
C ALA A 3 -11.54 3.91 -6.20
N HIS A 4 -11.86 2.69 -6.61
CA HIS A 4 -12.11 1.60 -5.68
C HIS A 4 -10.77 1.25 -5.02
N ALA A 5 -10.71 1.42 -3.70
CA ALA A 5 -9.66 0.84 -2.89
C ALA A 5 -9.83 -0.68 -2.96
N GLU A 6 -8.96 -1.34 -3.72
CA GLU A 6 -8.85 -2.80 -3.73
C GLU A 6 -8.00 -3.20 -2.51
N THR A 7 -8.20 -4.39 -1.99
CA THR A 7 -7.33 -4.92 -0.91
C THR A 7 -6.32 -5.91 -1.45
N ASN A 8 -6.39 -6.25 -2.74
CA ASN A 8 -5.68 -7.38 -3.34
C ASN A 8 -5.03 -6.99 -4.68
N MET A 9 -3.92 -7.63 -5.03
CA MET A 9 -3.28 -7.54 -6.35
C MET A 9 -2.88 -8.93 -6.83
N ARG A 10 -3.02 -9.19 -8.15
CA ARG A 10 -2.46 -10.38 -8.79
C ARG A 10 -1.09 -10.08 -9.40
N CYS A 11 -0.13 -10.96 -9.17
CA CYS A 11 1.20 -10.92 -9.78
C CYS A 11 1.59 -12.34 -10.21
N GLY A 12 1.77 -12.56 -11.53
CA GLY A 12 1.93 -13.91 -12.07
C GLY A 12 0.80 -14.85 -11.62
N ASN A 13 1.15 -15.93 -10.91
CA ASN A 13 0.21 -16.91 -10.37
C ASN A 13 -0.26 -16.61 -8.94
N TYR A 14 0.25 -15.55 -8.30
CA TYR A 14 -0.04 -15.22 -6.91
C TYR A 14 -1.11 -14.14 -6.80
N ILE A 15 -1.89 -14.21 -5.73
CA ILE A 15 -2.72 -13.11 -5.24
C ILE A 15 -2.14 -12.72 -3.88
N ILE A 16 -1.81 -11.45 -3.75
CA ILE A 16 -1.44 -10.82 -2.48
C ILE A 16 -2.60 -9.92 -2.04
N GLY A 17 -2.68 -9.60 -0.75
CA GLY A 17 -3.65 -8.66 -0.24
C GLY A 17 -3.37 -8.21 1.18
N ALA A 18 -4.37 -7.56 1.77
CA ALA A 18 -4.27 -6.95 3.10
C ALA A 18 -3.70 -7.92 4.16
N GLY A 19 -2.76 -7.43 4.96
CA GLY A 19 -2.03 -8.20 5.98
C GLY A 19 -0.76 -8.90 5.50
N ASN A 20 -0.56 -9.10 4.18
CA ASN A 20 0.71 -9.63 3.68
C ASN A 20 1.87 -8.68 3.99
N THR A 21 3.03 -9.24 4.34
CA THR A 21 4.22 -8.44 4.65
C THR A 21 4.95 -7.99 3.40
N ARG A 22 5.76 -6.94 3.53
CA ARG A 22 6.68 -6.48 2.47
C ARG A 22 7.52 -7.64 1.90
N ASP A 23 8.12 -8.46 2.75
CA ASP A 23 9.00 -9.55 2.34
C ASP A 23 8.22 -10.69 1.65
N GLU A 24 7.03 -11.02 2.13
CA GLU A 24 6.16 -12.01 1.47
C GLU A 24 5.83 -11.57 0.05
N ILE A 25 5.50 -10.28 -0.13
CA ILE A 25 5.17 -9.72 -1.43
C ILE A 25 6.38 -9.69 -2.35
N VAL A 26 7.56 -9.26 -1.89
CA VAL A 26 8.80 -9.33 -2.70
C VAL A 26 9.09 -10.77 -3.11
N SER A 27 8.94 -11.74 -2.20
CA SER A 27 9.22 -13.14 -2.49
C SER A 27 8.30 -13.74 -3.58
N ARG A 28 7.06 -13.24 -3.69
CA ARG A 28 6.05 -13.74 -4.63
C ARG A 28 5.98 -12.95 -5.94
N CYS A 29 6.05 -11.63 -5.84
CA CYS A 29 5.84 -10.72 -6.96
C CYS A 29 7.15 -10.14 -7.53
N GLY A 30 8.28 -10.32 -6.85
CA GLY A 30 9.54 -9.66 -7.17
C GLY A 30 9.58 -8.22 -6.65
N GLU A 31 10.66 -7.51 -7.00
CA GLU A 31 10.87 -6.12 -6.61
C GLU A 31 9.90 -5.18 -7.37
N PRO A 32 9.29 -4.19 -6.68
CA PRO A 32 8.52 -3.14 -7.33
C PRO A 32 9.45 -2.19 -8.13
N ALA A 33 8.84 -1.46 -9.07
CA ALA A 33 9.53 -0.48 -9.90
C ALA A 33 9.88 0.82 -9.15
N ASP A 34 9.06 1.21 -8.17
CA ASP A 34 9.33 2.36 -7.28
C ASP A 34 8.97 2.01 -5.82
N LYS A 35 9.72 2.56 -4.87
CA LYS A 35 9.45 2.45 -3.44
C LYS A 35 9.64 3.82 -2.79
N ARG A 36 8.63 4.27 -2.06
CA ARG A 36 8.71 5.46 -1.20
C ARG A 36 8.34 5.09 0.21
N THR A 37 9.10 5.58 1.17
CA THR A 37 8.80 5.42 2.60
C THR A 37 8.71 6.79 3.25
N SER A 38 7.73 6.95 4.12
CA SER A 38 7.49 8.13 4.94
C SER A 38 7.01 7.71 6.32
N THR A 39 6.97 8.67 7.24
CA THR A 39 6.49 8.42 8.60
C THR A 39 5.38 9.41 8.89
N LEU A 40 4.23 8.91 9.34
CA LEU A 40 3.07 9.74 9.70
C LEU A 40 2.78 9.62 11.19
N PRO A 41 2.36 10.71 11.87
CA PRO A 41 1.92 10.61 13.25
C PRO A 41 0.79 9.59 13.40
N SER A 42 0.83 8.82 14.49
CA SER A 42 -0.32 7.98 14.85
C SER A 42 -1.55 8.87 15.08
N THR A 43 -2.72 8.40 14.65
CA THR A 43 -3.98 9.12 14.83
C THR A 43 -5.10 8.19 15.30
N TYR A 44 -6.12 8.78 15.91
CA TYR A 44 -7.36 8.09 16.27
C TYR A 44 -8.57 8.98 15.99
N ARG A 45 -9.75 8.38 15.86
CA ARG A 45 -11.00 9.12 15.74
C ARG A 45 -11.60 9.32 17.13
N ASN A 46 -11.80 10.57 17.54
CA ASN A 46 -12.41 10.87 18.83
C ASN A 46 -13.95 10.68 18.80
N ARG A 47 -14.60 10.88 19.94
CA ARG A 47 -16.07 10.73 20.09
C ARG A 47 -16.90 11.68 19.20
N HIS A 48 -16.31 12.78 18.73
CA HIS A 48 -16.97 13.74 17.84
C HIS A 48 -16.67 13.46 16.36
N GLY A 49 -15.93 12.38 16.06
CA GLY A 49 -15.58 11.99 14.71
C GLY A 49 -14.35 12.68 14.14
N GLU A 50 -13.60 13.45 14.92
CA GLU A 50 -12.40 14.16 14.46
C GLU A 50 -11.19 13.22 14.46
N ILE A 51 -10.30 13.36 13.47
CA ILE A 51 -9.00 12.70 13.45
C ILE A 51 -8.05 13.51 14.35
N VAL A 52 -7.54 12.90 15.42
CA VAL A 52 -6.65 13.53 16.40
C VAL A 52 -5.32 12.79 16.42
N VAL A 53 -4.21 13.52 16.54
CA VAL A 53 -2.88 12.94 16.70
C VAL A 53 -2.76 12.27 18.07
N ASP A 54 -2.31 11.02 18.07
CA ASP A 54 -2.00 10.24 19.27
C ASP A 54 -0.50 10.33 19.56
N SER A 55 -0.10 11.34 20.33
CA SER A 55 1.31 11.53 20.73
C SER A 55 1.82 10.45 21.71
N SER A 56 0.96 9.56 22.20
CA SER A 56 1.37 8.46 23.08
C SER A 56 1.87 7.23 22.32
N LYS A 57 1.62 7.17 21.00
CA LYS A 57 2.04 6.07 20.12
C LYS A 57 3.20 6.51 19.22
N PRO A 58 4.08 5.58 18.82
CA PRO A 58 5.08 5.87 17.81
C PRO A 58 4.41 6.31 16.51
N ALA A 59 5.12 7.09 15.71
CA ALA A 59 4.69 7.40 14.36
C ALA A 59 4.72 6.12 13.50
N GLN A 60 3.77 6.01 12.57
CA GLN A 60 3.61 4.85 11.69
C GLN A 60 4.50 4.99 10.46
N GLU A 61 5.16 3.90 10.09
CA GLU A 61 5.86 3.83 8.82
C GLU A 61 4.86 3.55 7.69
N ILE A 62 4.83 4.45 6.70
CA ILE A 62 4.03 4.29 5.49
C ILE A 62 4.97 4.03 4.32
N SER A 63 4.83 2.89 3.67
CA SER A 63 5.52 2.63 2.41
C SER A 63 4.53 2.56 1.26
N GLU A 64 4.85 3.21 0.15
CA GLU A 64 4.10 3.17 -1.09
C GLU A 64 4.99 2.55 -2.17
N TRP A 65 4.57 1.40 -2.68
CA TRP A 65 5.32 0.67 -3.70
C TRP A 65 4.52 0.64 -5.00
N VAL A 66 5.20 0.82 -6.14
CA VAL A 66 4.56 0.77 -7.45
C VAL A 66 5.08 -0.44 -8.23
N TYR A 67 4.18 -1.33 -8.61
CA TYR A 67 4.45 -2.39 -9.56
C TYR A 67 4.08 -1.93 -10.97
N ASN A 68 5.05 -1.93 -11.87
CA ASN A 68 4.86 -1.68 -13.30
C ASN A 68 4.92 -3.02 -14.05
N PHE A 69 3.87 -3.32 -14.82
CA PHE A 69 3.72 -4.56 -15.59
C PHE A 69 3.92 -4.39 -17.11
N GLY A 70 4.37 -3.21 -17.54
CA GLY A 70 4.56 -2.82 -18.93
C GLY A 70 3.52 -1.81 -19.41
N SER A 71 3.77 -1.22 -20.58
CA SER A 71 2.97 -0.14 -21.17
C SER A 71 1.56 -0.53 -21.60
N ASP A 72 1.29 -1.82 -21.75
CA ASP A 72 -0.03 -2.38 -22.10
C ASP A 72 -0.87 -2.73 -20.86
N LYS A 73 -0.34 -2.55 -19.65
CA LYS A 73 -0.99 -2.94 -18.39
C LYS A 73 -1.05 -1.79 -17.40
N LEU A 74 -2.08 -1.80 -16.56
CA LEU A 74 -2.23 -0.84 -15.47
C LEU A 74 -1.19 -1.14 -14.38
N MET A 75 -0.54 -0.10 -13.89
CA MET A 75 0.33 -0.18 -12.72
C MET A 75 -0.51 -0.28 -11.44
N MET A 76 0.09 -0.87 -10.41
CA MET A 76 -0.55 -1.05 -9.12
C MET A 76 0.29 -0.40 -8.03
N GLN A 77 -0.33 0.45 -7.22
CA GLN A 77 0.28 1.00 -6.02
C GLN A 77 -0.18 0.20 -4.80
N LEU A 78 0.79 -0.26 -4.00
CA LEU A 78 0.56 -0.90 -2.72
C LEU A 78 0.92 0.09 -1.62
N ARG A 79 0.03 0.26 -0.65
CA ARG A 79 0.28 1.05 0.55
C ARG A 79 0.41 0.15 1.77
N PHE A 80 1.57 0.23 2.40
CA PHE A 80 1.91 -0.48 3.61
C PHE A 80 1.80 0.45 4.82
N VAL A 81 1.38 -0.11 5.96
CA VAL A 81 1.45 0.53 7.28
C VAL A 81 2.21 -0.42 8.19
N ASP A 82 3.29 0.06 8.80
CA ASP A 82 4.17 -0.72 9.69
C ASP A 82 4.59 -2.08 9.08
N GLY A 83 4.84 -2.08 7.78
CA GLY A 83 5.32 -3.24 7.02
C GLY A 83 4.25 -4.21 6.51
N GLN A 84 2.97 -3.97 6.79
CA GLN A 84 1.87 -4.79 6.30
C GLN A 84 1.06 -4.06 5.22
N LEU A 85 0.68 -4.78 4.17
CA LEU A 85 -0.17 -4.25 3.12
C LEU A 85 -1.54 -3.89 3.70
N GLN A 86 -2.01 -2.68 3.43
CA GLN A 86 -3.33 -2.21 3.86
C GLN A 86 -4.24 -1.86 2.67
N ASP A 87 -3.67 -1.33 1.59
CA ASP A 87 -4.43 -0.83 0.46
C ASP A 87 -3.72 -1.11 -0.87
N VAL A 88 -4.51 -1.44 -1.89
CA VAL A 88 -4.07 -1.59 -3.27
C VAL A 88 -4.87 -0.64 -4.14
N LYS A 89 -4.16 0.15 -4.93
CA LYS A 89 -4.75 1.13 -5.83
C LYS A 89 -4.26 0.93 -7.25
N THR A 90 -5.20 0.85 -8.19
CA THR A 90 -4.89 0.88 -9.61
C THR A 90 -4.49 2.29 -10.05
N LEU A 91 -3.38 2.39 -10.79
CA LEU A 91 -2.88 3.64 -11.37
C LEU A 91 -3.17 3.68 -12.88
N GLY A 92 -2.42 4.51 -13.62
CA GLY A 92 -2.41 4.52 -15.08
C GLY A 92 -1.62 3.35 -15.68
N TYR A 93 -1.49 3.36 -17.00
CA TYR A 93 -0.65 2.40 -17.73
C TYR A 93 0.83 2.56 -17.37
N GLY A 94 1.55 1.44 -17.44
CA GLY A 94 2.99 1.39 -17.22
C GLY A 94 3.81 2.05 -18.33
N TYR A 95 5.13 1.92 -18.18
CA TYR A 95 6.15 2.25 -19.16
C TYR A 95 6.96 1.01 -19.52
#